data_AF-A0A524N971-F1
#
_entry.id   AF-A0A524N971-F1
#
_cell.length_a   1.000
_cell.length_b   1.000
_cell.length_c   1.000
_cell.angle_alpha   90.00
_cell.angle_beta   90.00
_cell.angle_gamma   90.00
#
_symmetry.space_group_name_H-M   'P 1'
#
loop_
_entity.id
_entity.type
_entity.pdbx_description
1 polymer ?
#
loop_
_entity_poly.entity_id
_entity_poly.type
_entity_poly.pdbx_seq_one_letter_code
_entity_poly.pdbx_strand_id
1 'polypeptide(L)'
;AYMYAVARGEVEEPHLEGSAELIASLSRPMRRAVTFGLFVVAGFTIFIASEPFAEALLDIGQEFGVDQFLLVQWLAPLASESPEFIVAILFSLRLKPTIAFSALLSSKVNQWTLLIGMLPLAYSASRGGLLGMVLEERQAREILLTSAQSLFAIVILADMRFGIREALALLVLFSIQLAWPEPIVRDAFIWIYCGLSLVMLVVRPQTRASLYRLVRTNPFR
;
A
#
# COMPACT_ATOMS: atom_id res chain seq x y z
N ALA A 1 -0.25 -17.53 1.33
CA ALA A 1 -1.27 -17.63 2.40
C ALA A 1 -2.44 -16.67 2.14
N TYR A 2 -2.23 -15.34 2.22
CA TYR A 2 -3.29 -14.34 1.98
C TYR A 2 -4.02 -14.52 0.63
N MET A 3 -3.30 -14.54 -0.49
CA MET A 3 -3.89 -14.72 -1.83
C MET A 3 -4.74 -16.00 -1.95
N TYR A 4 -4.32 -17.07 -1.27
CA TYR A 4 -5.06 -18.34 -1.26
C TYR A 4 -6.38 -18.23 -0.48
N ALA A 5 -6.38 -17.52 0.65
CA ALA A 5 -7.60 -17.26 1.41
C ALA A 5 -8.57 -16.36 0.64
N VAL A 6 -8.08 -15.28 0.02
CA VAL A 6 -8.89 -14.37 -0.80
C VAL A 6 -9.53 -15.09 -1.99
N ALA A 7 -8.78 -15.96 -2.68
CA ALA A 7 -9.30 -16.74 -3.81
C ALA A 7 -10.42 -17.72 -3.45
N ARG A 8 -10.63 -18.01 -2.16
CA ARG A 8 -11.71 -18.86 -1.63
C ARG A 8 -12.87 -18.07 -1.02
N GLY A 9 -12.77 -16.74 -0.96
CA GLY A 9 -13.85 -15.88 -0.50
C GLY A 9 -15.05 -15.88 -1.46
N GLU A 10 -16.15 -15.30 -1.02
CA GLU A 10 -17.30 -15.07 -1.90
C GLU A 10 -16.89 -14.15 -3.05
N VAL A 11 -17.17 -14.58 -4.28
CA VAL A 11 -16.90 -13.82 -5.49
C VAL A 11 -18.21 -13.22 -5.97
N GLU A 12 -18.39 -11.92 -5.78
CA GLU A 12 -19.45 -11.18 -6.46
C GLU A 12 -19.06 -10.98 -7.94
N GLU A 13 -20.01 -11.15 -8.86
CA GLU A 13 -19.73 -10.83 -10.26
C GLU A 13 -19.40 -9.33 -10.39
N PRO A 14 -18.26 -8.99 -10.99
CA PRO A 14 -17.86 -7.60 -11.10
C PRO A 14 -18.79 -6.86 -12.06
N HIS A 15 -19.40 -5.77 -11.59
CA HIS A 15 -20.12 -4.85 -12.46
C HIS A 15 -19.11 -4.05 -13.29
N LEU A 16 -19.00 -4.38 -14.57
CA LEU A 16 -18.05 -3.76 -15.49
C LEU A 16 -18.61 -2.43 -16.01
N GLU A 17 -17.76 -1.40 -16.04
CA GLU A 17 -18.12 -0.07 -16.54
C GLU A 17 -16.97 0.48 -17.41
N GLY A 18 -17.30 1.31 -18.40
CA GLY A 18 -16.32 2.04 -19.21
C GLY A 18 -15.42 1.12 -20.04
N SER A 19 -14.10 1.31 -19.99
CA SER A 19 -13.15 0.54 -20.80
C SER A 19 -13.25 -0.98 -20.55
N ALA A 20 -13.54 -1.39 -19.33
CA ALA A 20 -13.70 -2.81 -18.99
C ALA A 20 -14.95 -3.42 -19.64
N GLU A 21 -16.05 -2.67 -19.67
CA GLU A 21 -17.30 -3.07 -20.33
C GLU A 21 -17.14 -3.18 -21.85
N LEU A 22 -16.46 -2.21 -22.46
CA LEU A 22 -16.15 -2.23 -23.89
C LEU A 22 -15.36 -3.49 -24.27
N ILE A 23 -14.32 -3.82 -23.50
CA ILE A 23 -13.53 -5.05 -23.71
C ILE A 23 -14.38 -6.30 -23.46
N ALA A 24 -15.27 -6.28 -22.47
CA ALA A 24 -16.12 -7.42 -22.14
C ALA A 24 -17.13 -7.77 -23.24
N SER A 25 -17.58 -6.76 -23.99
CA SER A 25 -18.53 -6.89 -25.11
C SER A 25 -17.95 -7.59 -26.35
N LEU A 26 -16.62 -7.69 -26.46
CA LEU A 26 -15.93 -8.37 -27.56
C LEU A 26 -16.14 -9.89 -27.52
N SER A 27 -16.01 -10.53 -28.69
CA SER A 27 -16.00 -11.99 -28.79
C SER A 27 -14.90 -12.58 -27.89
N ARG A 28 -15.15 -13.77 -27.29
CA ARG A 28 -14.20 -14.41 -26.36
C ARG A 28 -12.73 -14.43 -26.84
N PRO A 29 -12.40 -14.81 -28.09
CA PRO A 29 -11.01 -14.80 -28.55
C PRO A 29 -10.45 -13.38 -28.64
N MET A 30 -11.23 -12.42 -29.14
CA MET A 30 -10.80 -11.03 -29.25
C MET A 30 -10.60 -10.38 -27.89
N ARG A 31 -11.53 -10.61 -26.95
CA ARG A 31 -11.41 -10.13 -25.57
C ARG A 31 -10.11 -10.59 -24.92
N ARG A 32 -9.79 -11.88 -25.01
CA ARG A 32 -8.53 -12.43 -24.46
C ARG A 32 -7.30 -11.84 -25.15
N ALA A 33 -7.33 -11.70 -26.48
CA ALA A 33 -6.22 -11.12 -27.24
C ALA A 33 -5.98 -9.65 -26.84
N VAL A 34 -7.04 -8.84 -26.76
CA VAL A 34 -6.96 -7.43 -26.35
C VAL A 34 -6.46 -7.32 -24.91
N THR A 35 -7.03 -8.07 -23.95
CA THR A 35 -6.59 -8.05 -22.56
C THR A 35 -5.12 -8.45 -22.44
N PHE A 36 -4.69 -9.52 -23.12
CA PHE A 36 -3.29 -9.94 -23.13
C PHE A 36 -2.38 -8.88 -23.76
N GLY A 37 -2.78 -8.28 -24.89
CA GLY A 37 -2.05 -7.20 -25.54
C GLY A 37 -1.87 -6.00 -24.62
N LEU A 38 -2.91 -5.60 -23.88
CA LEU A 38 -2.83 -4.53 -22.89
C LEU A 38 -1.85 -4.87 -21.76
N PHE A 39 -1.84 -6.10 -21.25
CA PHE A 39 -0.86 -6.54 -20.26
C PHE A 39 0.56 -6.49 -20.78
N VAL A 40 0.81 -6.97 -22.00
CA VAL A 40 2.14 -6.96 -22.61
C VAL A 40 2.62 -5.53 -22.83
N VAL A 41 1.79 -4.67 -23.41
CA VAL A 41 2.14 -3.26 -23.66
C VAL A 41 2.41 -2.55 -22.33
N ALA A 42 1.50 -2.61 -21.36
CA ALA A 42 1.69 -1.93 -20.08
C ALA A 42 2.91 -2.47 -19.31
N GLY A 43 3.09 -3.79 -19.27
CA GLY A 43 4.24 -4.41 -18.61
C GLY A 43 5.57 -4.05 -19.27
N PHE A 44 5.62 -4.06 -20.61
CA PHE A 44 6.80 -3.63 -21.35
C PHE A 44 7.10 -2.14 -21.12
N THR A 45 6.09 -1.27 -21.17
CA THR A 45 6.24 0.16 -20.89
C THR A 45 6.78 0.40 -19.47
N ILE A 46 6.23 -0.28 -18.45
CA ILE A 46 6.73 -0.18 -17.07
C ILE A 46 8.19 -0.63 -17.00
N PHE A 47 8.52 -1.77 -17.64
CA PHE A 47 9.88 -2.31 -17.63
C PHE A 47 10.90 -1.31 -18.19
N ILE A 48 10.67 -0.76 -19.39
CA ILE A 48 11.60 0.18 -20.02
C ILE A 48 11.61 1.56 -19.36
N ALA A 49 10.53 1.97 -18.68
CA ALA A 49 10.43 3.28 -18.06
C ALA A 49 10.93 3.33 -16.60
N SER A 50 10.96 2.19 -15.91
CA SER A 50 11.24 2.13 -14.46
C SER A 50 12.61 2.68 -14.07
N GLU A 51 13.68 2.28 -14.77
CA GLU A 51 15.05 2.74 -14.52
C GLU A 51 15.23 4.23 -14.90
N PRO A 52 14.87 4.70 -16.11
CA PRO A 52 14.94 6.12 -16.46
C PRO A 52 14.13 7.03 -15.51
N PHE A 53 12.98 6.55 -15.04
CA PHE A 53 12.18 7.28 -14.06
C PHE A 53 12.91 7.43 -12.72
N ALA A 54 13.53 6.36 -12.22
CA ALA A 54 14.27 6.39 -10.96
C ALA A 54 15.52 7.27 -11.06
N GLU A 55 16.28 7.18 -12.15
CA GLU A 55 17.46 8.01 -12.40
C GLU A 55 17.09 9.49 -12.52
N ALA A 56 16.03 9.82 -13.28
CA ALA A 56 15.56 11.19 -13.43
C ALA A 56 15.18 11.84 -12.09
N LEU A 57 14.60 11.07 -11.15
CA LEU A 57 14.32 11.59 -9.81
C LEU A 57 15.60 11.94 -9.04
N LEU A 58 16.65 11.12 -9.14
CA LEU A 58 17.93 11.38 -8.49
C LEU A 58 18.64 12.58 -9.10
N ASP A 59 18.58 12.72 -10.42
CA ASP A 59 19.16 13.84 -11.17
C ASP A 59 18.46 15.16 -10.84
N ILE A 60 17.12 15.17 -10.76
CA ILE A 60 16.34 16.33 -10.29
C ILE A 60 16.78 16.73 -8.88
N GLY A 61 17.00 15.75 -7.98
CA GLY A 61 17.50 16.04 -6.64
C GLY A 61 18.85 16.75 -6.64
N GLN A 62 19.77 16.34 -7.52
CA GLN A 62 21.09 16.96 -7.66
C GLN A 62 21.02 18.36 -8.27
N GLU A 63 20.25 18.54 -9.34
CA GLU A 63 20.15 19.80 -10.08
C GLU A 63 19.44 20.90 -9.27
N PHE A 64 18.34 20.54 -8.60
CA PHE A 64 17.51 21.50 -7.86
C PHE A 64 17.84 21.58 -6.37
N GLY A 65 18.84 20.82 -5.90
CA GLY A 65 19.25 20.80 -4.49
C GLY A 65 18.17 20.26 -3.54
N VAL A 66 17.33 19.34 -4.02
CA VAL A 66 16.28 18.69 -3.24
C VAL A 66 16.82 17.36 -2.69
N ASP A 67 16.49 17.03 -1.43
CA ASP A 67 16.88 15.76 -0.84
C ASP A 67 16.36 14.58 -1.69
N GLN A 68 17.28 13.79 -2.25
CA GLN A 68 16.95 12.60 -3.04
C GLN A 68 16.11 11.61 -2.24
N PHE A 69 16.29 11.55 -0.92
CA PHE A 69 15.48 10.71 -0.07
C PHE A 69 14.00 11.16 -0.09
N LEU A 70 13.74 12.47 -0.09
CA LEU A 70 12.38 13.00 -0.20
C LEU A 70 11.75 12.59 -1.53
N LEU A 71 12.52 12.66 -2.63
CA LEU A 71 12.05 12.30 -3.96
C LEU A 71 11.75 10.79 -4.06
N VAL A 72 12.67 9.94 -3.61
CA VAL A 72 12.51 8.48 -3.65
C VAL A 72 11.44 8.00 -2.68
N GLN A 73 11.34 8.57 -1.48
CA GLN A 73 10.38 8.12 -0.47
C GLN A 73 8.96 8.65 -0.71
N TRP A 74 8.81 9.84 -1.27
CA TRP A 74 7.50 10.49 -1.34
C TRP A 74 7.04 10.76 -2.77
N LEU A 75 7.90 11.33 -3.61
CA LEU A 75 7.48 11.69 -4.97
C LEU A 75 7.32 10.45 -5.86
N ALA A 76 8.26 9.50 -5.79
CA ALA A 76 8.16 8.24 -6.54
C ALA A 76 6.87 7.47 -6.20
N PRO A 77 6.57 7.17 -4.92
CA PRO A 77 5.32 6.50 -4.56
C PRO A 77 4.08 7.32 -4.89
N LEU A 78 4.11 8.64 -4.72
CA LEU A 78 2.98 9.48 -5.11
C LEU A 78 2.67 9.32 -6.60
N ALA A 79 3.69 9.35 -7.46
CA ALA A 79 3.53 9.17 -8.89
C ALA A 79 3.08 7.74 -9.26
N SER A 80 3.71 6.71 -8.68
CA SER A 80 3.42 5.31 -9.02
C SER A 80 2.06 4.83 -8.51
N GLU A 81 1.60 5.35 -7.37
CA GLU A 81 0.32 4.98 -6.75
C GLU A 81 -0.85 5.91 -7.16
N SER A 82 -0.56 7.04 -7.82
CA SER A 82 -1.60 7.98 -8.30
C SER A 82 -2.69 7.32 -9.14
N PRO A 83 -2.39 6.43 -10.11
CA PRO A 83 -3.44 5.74 -10.88
C PRO A 83 -4.40 4.93 -10.00
N GLU A 84 -3.90 4.27 -8.96
CA GLU A 84 -4.72 3.53 -7.99
C GLU A 84 -5.60 4.48 -7.18
N PHE A 85 -5.04 5.58 -6.66
CA PHE A 85 -5.82 6.58 -5.93
C PHE A 85 -6.93 7.19 -6.77
N ILE A 86 -6.66 7.51 -8.05
CA ILE A 86 -7.67 8.03 -8.97
C ILE A 86 -8.84 7.04 -9.11
N VAL A 87 -8.55 5.75 -9.31
CA VAL A 87 -9.59 4.72 -9.43
C VAL A 87 -10.39 4.57 -8.13
N ALA A 88 -9.72 4.58 -6.97
CA ALA A 88 -10.39 4.51 -5.67
C ALA A 88 -11.30 5.74 -5.41
N ILE A 89 -10.84 6.94 -5.79
CA ILE A 89 -11.65 8.17 -5.72
C ILE A 89 -12.86 8.07 -6.64
N LEU A 90 -12.69 7.61 -7.89
CA LEU A 90 -13.80 7.44 -8.82
C LEU A 90 -14.86 6.46 -8.28
N PHE A 91 -14.44 5.33 -7.70
CA PHE A 91 -15.38 4.41 -7.05
C PHE A 91 -16.09 5.04 -5.85
N SER A 92 -15.37 5.82 -5.05
CA SER A 92 -15.96 6.54 -3.91
C SER A 92 -17.00 7.57 -4.36
N LEU A 93 -16.70 8.33 -5.42
CA LEU A 93 -17.62 9.30 -6.02
C LEU A 93 -18.84 8.63 -6.66
N ARG A 94 -18.72 7.39 -7.12
CA ARG A 94 -19.83 6.56 -7.63
C ARG A 94 -20.61 5.84 -6.52
N LEU A 95 -20.45 6.24 -5.25
CA LEU A 95 -21.11 5.62 -4.10
C LEU A 95 -20.78 4.12 -3.95
N LYS A 96 -19.56 3.72 -4.34
CA LYS A 96 -19.00 2.37 -4.14
C LYS A 96 -17.82 2.40 -3.15
N PRO A 97 -17.98 2.94 -1.92
CA PRO A 97 -16.87 3.12 -0.98
C PRO A 97 -16.28 1.78 -0.51
N THR A 98 -17.07 0.71 -0.42
CA THR A 98 -16.58 -0.61 -0.01
C THR A 98 -15.60 -1.21 -1.03
N ILE A 99 -15.84 -1.00 -2.33
CA ILE A 99 -14.95 -1.47 -3.40
C ILE A 99 -13.65 -0.65 -3.37
N ALA A 100 -13.77 0.68 -3.29
CA ALA A 100 -12.62 1.58 -3.19
C ALA A 100 -11.73 1.22 -1.98
N PHE A 101 -12.36 1.06 -0.81
CA PHE A 101 -11.65 0.80 0.44
C PHE A 101 -11.02 -0.61 0.46
N SER A 102 -11.73 -1.64 -0.03
CA SER A 102 -11.19 -2.99 -0.12
C SER A 102 -10.00 -3.07 -1.08
N ALA A 103 -10.04 -2.33 -2.19
CA ALA A 103 -8.90 -2.24 -3.12
C ALA A 103 -7.67 -1.63 -2.44
N LEU A 104 -7.83 -0.48 -1.79
CA LEU A 104 -6.74 0.20 -1.05
C LEU A 104 -6.18 -0.67 0.08
N LEU A 105 -7.04 -1.35 0.83
CA LEU A 105 -6.61 -2.26 1.90
C LEU A 105 -5.82 -3.45 1.34
N SER A 106 -6.30 -4.06 0.25
CA SER A 106 -5.61 -5.16 -0.41
C SER A 106 -4.26 -4.73 -1.00
N SER A 107 -4.19 -3.53 -1.59
CA SER A 107 -2.94 -2.93 -2.07
C SER A 107 -1.95 -2.76 -0.93
N LYS A 108 -2.38 -2.23 0.22
CA LYS A 108 -1.53 -2.09 1.40
C LYS A 108 -1.01 -3.44 1.93
N VAL A 109 -1.85 -4.48 1.94
CA VAL A 109 -1.41 -5.84 2.31
C VAL A 109 -0.34 -6.34 1.35
N ASN A 110 -0.52 -6.15 0.05
CA ASN A 110 0.46 -6.54 -0.97
C ASN A 110 1.80 -5.79 -0.82
N GLN A 111 1.75 -4.46 -0.63
CA GLN A 111 2.95 -3.63 -0.42
C GLN A 111 3.68 -3.99 0.89
N TRP A 112 2.95 -4.27 1.98
CA TRP A 112 3.60 -4.59 3.27
C TRP A 112 4.07 -6.05 3.37
N THR A 113 3.72 -6.91 2.42
CA THR A 113 4.11 -8.33 2.44
C THR A 113 4.95 -8.70 1.23
N LEU A 114 4.35 -8.73 0.04
CA LEU A 114 5.01 -9.17 -1.18
C LEU A 114 6.14 -8.21 -1.56
N LEU A 115 5.89 -6.90 -1.57
CA LEU A 115 6.93 -5.93 -1.96
C LEU A 115 8.13 -5.95 -0.98
N ILE A 116 7.87 -5.95 0.33
CA ILE A 116 8.93 -6.07 1.35
C ILE A 116 9.71 -7.38 1.20
N GLY A 117 9.05 -8.49 0.88
CA GLY A 117 9.71 -9.77 0.64
C GLY A 117 10.50 -9.83 -0.68
N MET A 118 10.02 -9.14 -1.72
CA MET A 118 10.66 -9.13 -3.04
C MET A 118 11.94 -8.27 -3.07
N LEU A 119 12.04 -7.23 -2.26
CA LEU A 119 13.22 -6.35 -2.23
C LEU A 119 14.53 -7.11 -1.89
N PRO A 120 14.63 -7.88 -0.79
CA PRO A 120 15.82 -8.69 -0.50
C PRO A 120 16.10 -9.78 -1.55
N LEU A 121 15.06 -10.32 -2.19
CA LEU A 121 15.20 -11.32 -3.25
C LEU A 121 15.80 -10.70 -4.51
N ALA A 122 15.30 -9.53 -4.92
CA ALA A 122 15.85 -8.78 -6.05
C ALA A 122 17.30 -8.35 -5.78
N TYR A 123 17.60 -7.90 -4.55
CA TYR A 123 18.96 -7.57 -4.11
C TYR A 123 19.90 -8.79 -4.17
N SER A 124 19.47 -9.94 -3.68
CA SER A 124 20.24 -11.19 -3.76
C SER A 124 20.49 -11.62 -5.20
N ALA A 125 19.45 -11.59 -6.03
CA ALA A 125 19.52 -11.96 -7.44
C ALA A 125 20.47 -11.04 -8.23
N SER A 126 20.43 -9.72 -8.01
CA SER A 126 21.31 -8.77 -8.70
C SER A 126 22.79 -8.93 -8.31
N ARG A 127 23.06 -9.45 -7.12
CA ARG A 127 24.41 -9.74 -6.61
C ARG A 127 24.91 -11.15 -6.93
N GLY A 128 24.08 -11.99 -7.54
CA GLY A 128 24.44 -13.36 -7.92
C GLY A 128 24.61 -14.32 -6.73
N GLY A 129 23.99 -14.05 -5.57
CA GLY A 129 24.15 -14.88 -4.38
C GLY A 129 23.10 -14.63 -3.29
N LEU A 130 23.00 -15.53 -2.32
CA LEU A 130 22.08 -15.42 -1.18
C LEU A 130 22.68 -14.49 -0.11
N LEU A 131 22.60 -13.18 -0.34
CA LEU A 131 23.09 -12.15 0.58
C LEU A 131 21.92 -11.43 1.24
N GLY A 132 21.98 -11.30 2.57
CA GLY A 132 21.02 -10.47 3.29
C GLY A 132 21.14 -9.01 2.85
N MET A 133 20.00 -8.36 2.60
CA MET A 133 19.95 -6.92 2.39
C MET A 133 20.25 -6.24 3.73
N VAL A 134 21.35 -5.51 3.81
CA VAL A 134 21.76 -4.79 5.02
C VAL A 134 20.95 -3.50 5.10
N LEU A 135 20.26 -3.30 6.22
CA LEU A 135 19.52 -2.08 6.50
C LEU A 135 20.41 -1.11 7.25
N GLU A 136 20.50 0.11 6.76
CA GLU A 136 21.08 1.22 7.51
C GLU A 136 20.17 1.62 8.68
N GLU A 137 20.72 2.31 9.68
CA GLU A 137 19.96 2.74 10.86
C GLU A 137 18.72 3.57 10.48
N ARG A 138 18.87 4.50 9.51
CA ARG A 138 17.76 5.29 8.98
C ARG A 138 16.65 4.38 8.42
N GLN A 139 16.99 3.43 7.57
CA GLN A 139 16.04 2.53 6.93
C GLN A 139 15.33 1.63 7.95
N ALA A 140 16.07 1.09 8.92
CA ALA A 140 15.48 0.31 10.00
C ALA A 140 14.46 1.13 10.82
N ARG A 141 14.75 2.41 11.07
CA ARG A 141 13.83 3.34 11.74
C ARG A 141 12.60 3.68 10.91
N GLU A 142 12.74 3.87 9.60
CA GLU A 142 11.59 4.08 8.69
C GLU A 142 10.67 2.85 8.64
N ILE A 143 11.25 1.64 8.61
CA ILE A 143 10.49 0.40 8.69
C ILE A 143 9.74 0.32 10.03
N LEU A 144 10.38 0.69 11.14
CA LEU A 144 9.74 0.71 12.46
C LEU A 144 8.60 1.73 12.54
N LEU A 145 8.80 2.94 12.00
CA LEU A 145 7.75 3.97 11.88
C LEU A 145 6.56 3.44 11.08
N THR A 146 6.81 2.88 9.90
CA THR A 146 5.77 2.33 9.03
C THR A 146 5.05 1.14 9.68
N SER A 147 5.77 0.33 10.47
CA SER A 147 5.19 -0.76 11.26
C SER A 147 4.27 -0.23 12.36
N ALA A 148 4.69 0.82 13.09
CA ALA A 148 3.89 1.44 14.13
C ALA A 148 2.60 2.08 13.55
N GLN A 149 2.72 2.79 12.42
CA GLN A 149 1.55 3.31 11.70
C GLN A 149 0.62 2.18 11.24
N SER A 150 1.17 1.09 10.71
CA SER A 150 0.39 -0.07 10.26
C SER A 150 -0.34 -0.75 11.42
N LEU A 151 0.30 -0.88 12.58
CA LEU A 151 -0.34 -1.37 13.82
C LEU A 151 -1.51 -0.46 14.22
N PHE A 152 -1.31 0.85 14.21
CA PHE A 152 -2.36 1.80 14.52
C PHE A 152 -3.54 1.71 13.55
N ALA A 153 -3.27 1.59 12.25
CA ALA A 153 -4.29 1.37 11.24
C ALA A 153 -5.06 0.05 11.47
N ILE A 154 -4.38 -1.05 11.81
CA ILE A 154 -5.02 -2.32 12.16
C ILE A 154 -5.95 -2.17 13.38
N VAL A 155 -5.51 -1.46 14.41
CA VAL A 155 -6.32 -1.22 15.62
C VAL A 155 -7.55 -0.37 15.32
N ILE A 156 -7.40 0.67 14.50
CA ILE A 156 -8.54 1.48 14.03
C ILE A 156 -9.54 0.61 13.26
N LEU A 157 -9.07 -0.23 12.34
CA LEU A 157 -9.93 -1.01 11.45
C LEU A 157 -10.49 -2.28 12.09
N ALA A 158 -10.08 -2.60 13.32
CA ALA A 158 -10.42 -3.84 14.00
C ALA A 158 -11.92 -4.07 14.17
N ASP A 159 -12.73 -3.02 14.33
CA ASP A 159 -14.18 -3.10 14.49
C ASP A 159 -14.95 -3.01 13.16
N MET A 160 -14.24 -3.02 12.03
CA MET A 160 -14.77 -2.91 10.66
C MET A 160 -15.59 -1.62 10.43
N ARG A 161 -15.36 -0.58 11.24
CA ARG A 161 -15.97 0.74 11.07
C ARG A 161 -14.85 1.75 10.89
N PHE A 162 -14.84 2.43 9.75
CA PHE A 162 -13.85 3.47 9.48
C PHE A 162 -14.56 4.82 9.29
N GLY A 163 -14.45 5.69 10.28
CA GLY A 163 -15.10 6.99 10.30
C GLY A 163 -14.18 8.13 9.85
N ILE A 164 -14.78 9.31 9.58
CA ILE A 164 -14.04 10.52 9.20
C ILE A 164 -13.01 10.95 10.25
N ARG A 165 -13.28 10.70 11.54
CA ARG A 165 -12.35 11.04 12.63
C ARG A 165 -11.07 10.20 12.58
N GLU A 166 -11.20 8.92 12.25
CA GLU A 166 -10.07 8.00 12.12
C GLU A 166 -9.29 8.29 10.83
N ALA A 167 -9.98 8.60 9.74
CA ALA A 167 -9.37 9.07 8.51
C ALA A 167 -8.56 10.36 8.71
N LEU A 168 -9.16 11.36 9.38
CA LEU A 168 -8.47 12.62 9.70
C LEU A 168 -7.31 12.41 10.66
N ALA A 169 -7.43 11.53 11.66
CA ALA A 169 -6.32 11.21 12.55
C ALA A 169 -5.14 10.62 11.79
N LEU A 170 -5.37 9.64 10.91
CA LEU A 170 -4.32 9.06 10.06
C LEU A 170 -3.71 10.13 9.14
N LEU A 171 -4.54 10.93 8.47
CA LEU A 171 -4.08 11.97 7.57
C LEU A 171 -3.24 13.03 8.28
N VAL A 172 -3.70 13.57 9.42
CA VAL A 172 -2.99 14.61 10.16
C VAL A 172 -1.68 14.09 10.74
N LEU A 173 -1.69 12.91 11.37
CA LEU A 173 -0.46 12.32 11.90
C LEU A 173 0.57 12.07 10.80
N PHE A 174 0.12 11.54 9.66
CA PHE A 174 0.95 11.36 8.48
C PHE A 174 1.50 12.68 7.94
N SER A 175 0.65 13.70 7.73
CA SER A 175 1.06 14.99 7.17
C SER A 175 2.03 15.75 8.05
N ILE A 176 1.87 15.68 9.37
CA ILE A 176 2.85 16.27 10.31
C ILE A 176 4.18 15.53 10.17
N GLN A 177 4.19 14.19 10.25
CA GLN A 177 5.44 13.44 10.11
C GLN A 177 6.13 13.67 8.75
N LEU A 178 5.36 13.82 7.68
CA LEU A 178 5.87 14.13 6.34
C LEU A 178 6.53 15.51 6.27
N ALA A 179 5.93 16.52 6.90
CA ALA A 179 6.43 17.89 6.89
C ALA A 179 7.73 18.06 7.72
N TRP A 180 7.96 17.16 8.68
CA TRP A 180 9.11 17.18 9.59
C TRP A 180 9.85 15.82 9.58
N PRO A 181 10.75 15.59 8.60
CA PRO A 181 11.44 14.32 8.41
C PRO A 181 12.62 14.08 9.38
N GLU A 182 12.79 14.91 10.41
CA GLU A 182 13.90 14.80 11.35
C GLU A 182 13.86 13.49 12.17
N PRO A 183 15.02 12.88 12.50
CA PRO A 183 15.08 11.64 13.25
C PRO A 183 14.31 11.66 14.59
N ILE A 184 14.35 12.79 15.30
CA ILE A 184 13.65 12.95 16.57
C ILE A 184 12.12 12.93 16.40
N VAL A 185 11.62 13.49 15.29
CA VAL A 185 10.19 13.50 14.98
C VAL A 185 9.77 12.08 14.59
N ARG A 186 10.53 11.40 13.75
CA ARG A 186 10.29 9.99 13.41
C ARG A 186 10.18 9.10 14.66
N ASP A 187 11.12 9.22 15.59
CA ASP A 187 11.10 8.44 16.84
C ASP A 187 9.90 8.82 17.73
N ALA A 188 9.56 10.10 17.83
CA ALA A 188 8.35 10.52 18.53
C ALA A 188 7.07 9.91 17.91
N PHE A 189 6.96 9.89 16.59
CA PHE A 189 5.81 9.34 15.88
C PHE A 189 5.68 7.83 16.03
N ILE A 190 6.78 7.08 16.10
CA ILE A 190 6.76 5.66 16.48
C ILE A 190 6.04 5.47 17.82
N TRP A 191 6.43 6.24 18.84
CA TRP A 191 5.81 6.17 20.16
C TRP A 191 4.36 6.66 20.16
N ILE A 192 4.03 7.69 19.40
CA ILE A 192 2.66 8.19 19.27
C ILE A 192 1.75 7.11 18.68
N TYR A 193 2.12 6.49 17.56
CA TYR A 193 1.31 5.44 16.96
C TYR A 193 1.13 4.22 17.87
N CYS A 194 2.21 3.77 18.53
CA CYS A 194 2.14 2.68 19.51
C CYS A 194 1.28 3.04 20.72
N GLY A 195 1.43 4.26 21.26
CA GLY A 195 0.68 4.75 22.40
C GLY A 195 -0.82 4.88 22.09
N LEU A 196 -1.17 5.48 20.95
CA LEU A 196 -2.56 5.59 20.49
C LEU A 196 -3.19 4.21 20.28
N SER A 197 -2.45 3.27 19.69
CA SER A 197 -2.88 1.88 19.54
C SER A 197 -3.20 1.25 20.89
N LEU A 198 -2.31 1.41 21.88
CA LEU A 198 -2.51 0.88 23.23
C LEU A 198 -3.72 1.51 23.91
N VAL A 199 -3.85 2.84 23.86
CA VAL A 199 -4.98 3.58 24.43
C VAL A 199 -6.29 3.10 23.81
N MET A 200 -6.36 2.92 22.49
CA MET A 200 -7.57 2.41 21.84
C MET A 200 -7.91 0.99 22.30
N LEU A 201 -6.92 0.11 22.45
CA LEU A 201 -7.14 -1.27 22.92
C LEU A 201 -7.63 -1.33 24.38
N VAL A 202 -7.16 -0.40 25.23
CA VAL A 202 -7.55 -0.33 26.64
C VAL A 202 -8.93 0.31 26.80
N VAL A 203 -9.18 1.42 26.10
CA VAL A 203 -10.41 2.22 26.25
C VAL A 203 -11.59 1.62 25.48
N ARG A 204 -11.36 0.97 24.33
CA ARG A 204 -12.42 0.39 23.49
C ARG A 204 -12.48 -1.14 23.65
N PRO A 205 -13.31 -1.68 24.56
CA PRO A 205 -13.44 -3.13 24.73
C PRO A 205 -13.95 -3.84 23.47
N GLN A 206 -14.72 -3.14 22.64
CA GLN A 206 -15.20 -3.62 21.34
C GLN A 206 -14.05 -3.90 20.37
N THR A 207 -13.12 -2.95 20.22
CA THR A 207 -11.92 -3.08 19.39
C THR A 207 -11.09 -4.29 19.83
N ARG A 208 -10.87 -4.45 21.14
CA ARG A 208 -10.17 -5.62 21.70
C ARG A 208 -10.87 -6.93 21.38
N ALA A 209 -12.19 -7.00 21.56
CA ALA A 209 -12.97 -8.20 21.26
C ALA A 209 -12.97 -8.55 19.77
N SER A 210 -13.00 -7.56 18.89
CA SER A 210 -12.94 -7.77 17.44
C SER A 210 -11.56 -8.20 16.96
N LEU A 211 -10.48 -7.60 17.47
CA LEU A 211 -9.11 -8.07 17.22
C LEU A 211 -8.89 -9.51 17.68
N TYR A 212 -9.37 -9.84 18.88
CA TYR A 212 -9.29 -11.20 19.39
C TYR A 212 -10.03 -12.21 18.50
N ARG A 213 -11.20 -11.82 17.98
CA ARG A 213 -11.92 -12.62 16.98
C ARG A 213 -11.08 -12.77 15.72
N LEU A 214 -10.60 -11.69 15.12
CA LEU A 214 -9.77 -11.72 13.90
C LEU A 214 -8.58 -12.69 13.99
N VAL A 215 -7.85 -12.69 15.12
CA VAL A 215 -6.70 -13.59 15.33
C VAL A 215 -7.11 -15.05 15.49
N ARG A 216 -8.29 -15.31 16.06
CA ARG A 216 -8.82 -16.68 16.28
C ARG A 216 -9.60 -17.23 15.10
N THR A 217 -10.12 -16.37 14.23
CA THR A 217 -10.78 -16.81 13.01
C THR A 217 -9.71 -17.45 12.12
N ASN A 218 -9.86 -18.74 11.84
CA ASN A 218 -8.98 -19.41 10.89
C ASN A 218 -9.52 -19.16 9.48
N PRO A 219 -8.86 -18.35 8.63
CA PRO A 219 -9.32 -18.09 7.27
C PRO A 219 -9.17 -19.31 6.34
N PHE A 220 -8.59 -20.42 6.84
CA PHE A 220 -8.39 -21.67 6.10
C PHE A 220 -9.34 -22.80 6.53
N ARG A 221 -10.35 -22.51 7.36
CA ARG A 221 -11.45 -23.44 7.64
C ARG A 221 -12.64 -23.17 6.73
#